data_AF-A0A6G5A5H7-F1
#
_entry.id   AF-A0A6G5A5H7-F1
#
_cell.length_a   1.000
_cell.length_b   1.000
_cell.length_c   1.000
_cell.angle_alpha   90.00
_cell.angle_beta   90.00
_cell.angle_gamma   90.00
#
_symmetry.space_group_name_H-M   'P 1'
#
loop_
_entity.id
_entity.type
_entity.pdbx_description
1 polymer ?
#
loop_
_entity_poly.entity_id
_entity_poly.type
_entity_poly.pdbx_seq_one_letter_code
_entity_poly.pdbx_strand_id
1 'polypeptide(L)'
;MSRKTVVMWTAVGFGTVVVVSIATTAFLRKRKQAKAKRVIDTILELQKPCVRMKDPERVEELVCKLIKGGPKKLQVVTDFDHTISRSHFNRKHCCSTHEVIESSPNIPEEYCLQARKLHDKFYPIEIDPHISTEEKIPQMVEWYSQSHAILVSCGVEKHDFPKLVADSSIMLRDGCESLFEMLHEHQIPTLVFSAGLGDILEEALRHFHCHFPNMMFVSNYMQFDEEGNIVGFKGELIHMYNKNQCHVSSPAYHQAVKERTNILLLGDSLGDLDMLTGSQKQEVVLRIGFLNSRIEERLPQYLNNFDIVLLDDQTMDVVNGILRKIIY
;
A
#
# COMPACT_ATOMS: atom_id res chain seq x y z
N MET A 1 -21.91 -69.67 69.08
CA MET A 1 -22.50 -68.66 68.17
C MET A 1 -21.38 -67.80 67.61
N SER A 2 -21.01 -68.02 66.34
CA SER A 2 -19.92 -67.30 65.65
C SER A 2 -20.53 -66.16 64.83
N ARG A 3 -20.09 -64.91 65.06
CA ARG A 3 -20.43 -63.73 64.25
C ARG A 3 -19.41 -63.62 63.12
N LYS A 4 -19.87 -63.74 61.88
CA LYS A 4 -19.07 -63.45 60.68
C LYS A 4 -19.14 -61.96 60.35
N THR A 5 -17.99 -61.31 60.22
CA THR A 5 -17.86 -59.95 59.68
C THR A 5 -17.67 -60.06 58.16
N VAL A 6 -18.61 -59.52 57.38
CA VAL A 6 -18.49 -59.43 55.91
C VAL A 6 -17.86 -58.08 55.59
N VAL A 7 -16.67 -58.09 55.00
CA VAL A 7 -16.03 -56.89 54.45
C VAL A 7 -16.57 -56.69 53.03
N MET A 8 -17.36 -55.63 52.83
CA MET A 8 -17.91 -55.24 51.54
C MET A 8 -16.89 -54.43 50.75
N TRP A 9 -16.11 -55.10 49.92
CA TRP A 9 -15.32 -54.47 48.86
C TRP A 9 -16.15 -54.45 47.58
N THR A 10 -16.79 -53.33 47.23
CA THR A 10 -17.17 -53.01 45.84
C THR A 10 -17.93 -51.68 45.77
N ALA A 11 -17.21 -50.58 45.50
CA ALA A 11 -17.82 -49.38 44.89
C ALA A 11 -16.78 -48.32 44.40
N VAL A 12 -15.50 -48.65 44.21
CA VAL A 12 -14.47 -47.62 43.89
C VAL A 12 -14.02 -47.65 42.42
N GLY A 13 -14.38 -48.71 41.66
CA GLY A 13 -13.83 -48.95 40.31
C GLY A 13 -14.52 -48.21 39.16
N PHE A 14 -15.80 -47.86 39.26
CA PHE A 14 -16.53 -47.28 38.11
C PHE A 14 -16.44 -45.76 38.03
N GLY A 15 -16.51 -45.05 39.17
CA GLY A 15 -16.42 -43.58 39.18
C GLY A 15 -15.05 -43.07 38.74
N THR A 16 -13.98 -43.75 39.13
CA THR A 16 -12.59 -43.37 38.79
C THR A 16 -12.29 -43.55 37.31
N VAL A 17 -12.73 -44.65 36.69
CA VAL A 17 -12.52 -44.90 35.25
C VAL A 17 -13.28 -43.90 34.38
N VAL A 18 -14.53 -43.57 34.73
CA VAL A 18 -15.32 -42.58 34.00
C VAL A 18 -14.73 -41.17 34.15
N VAL A 19 -14.31 -40.78 35.36
CA VAL A 19 -13.68 -39.47 35.59
C VAL A 19 -12.34 -39.35 34.86
N VAL A 20 -11.51 -40.39 34.87
CA VAL A 20 -10.25 -40.41 34.09
C VAL A 20 -10.56 -40.32 32.61
N SER A 21 -11.55 -41.05 32.09
CA SER A 21 -11.90 -41.00 30.67
C SER A 21 -12.44 -39.62 30.24
N ILE A 22 -13.28 -38.99 31.06
CA ILE A 22 -13.78 -37.62 30.81
C ILE A 22 -12.64 -36.60 30.91
N ALA A 23 -11.78 -36.70 31.93
CA ALA A 23 -10.62 -35.82 32.09
C ALA A 23 -9.63 -35.98 30.93
N THR A 24 -9.38 -37.20 30.47
CA THR A 24 -8.51 -37.49 29.32
C THR A 24 -9.14 -36.96 28.04
N THR A 25 -10.45 -37.13 27.85
CA THR A 25 -11.16 -36.59 26.68
C THR A 25 -11.20 -35.07 26.69
N ALA A 26 -11.42 -34.45 27.85
CA ALA A 26 -11.40 -33.00 28.03
C ALA A 26 -9.99 -32.42 27.87
N PHE A 27 -8.96 -33.12 28.36
CA PHE A 27 -7.56 -32.77 28.18
C PHE A 27 -7.15 -32.92 26.71
N LEU A 28 -7.56 -34.00 26.03
CA LEU A 28 -7.37 -34.20 24.59
C LEU A 28 -8.15 -33.17 23.76
N ARG A 29 -9.35 -32.75 24.20
CA ARG A 29 -10.11 -31.64 23.59
C ARG A 29 -9.40 -30.30 23.76
N LYS A 30 -8.88 -30.01 24.96
CA LYS A 30 -8.03 -28.82 25.24
C LYS A 30 -6.73 -28.84 24.43
N ARG A 31 -6.13 -30.03 24.21
CA ARG A 31 -4.92 -30.21 23.38
C ARG A 31 -5.21 -30.14 21.89
N LYS A 32 -6.37 -30.63 21.41
CA LYS A 32 -6.88 -30.37 20.05
C LYS A 32 -7.34 -28.93 19.85
N GLN A 33 -7.62 -28.21 20.94
CA GLN A 33 -7.70 -26.75 21.02
C GLN A 33 -6.33 -26.09 21.24
N ALA A 34 -5.22 -26.74 20.84
CA ALA A 34 -4.10 -25.96 20.34
C ALA A 34 -4.69 -25.03 19.26
N LYS A 35 -4.77 -23.72 19.56
CA LYS A 35 -5.43 -22.71 18.71
C LYS A 35 -5.04 -23.02 17.27
N ALA A 36 -6.02 -23.28 16.41
CA ALA A 36 -5.77 -23.36 14.98
C ALA A 36 -4.93 -22.14 14.60
N LYS A 37 -3.76 -22.37 14.03
CA LYS A 37 -2.82 -21.30 13.73
C LYS A 37 -3.52 -20.33 12.77
N ARG A 38 -3.63 -19.05 13.14
CA ARG A 38 -4.27 -18.05 12.28
C ARG A 38 -3.51 -17.97 10.98
N VAL A 39 -4.19 -17.69 9.88
CA VAL A 39 -3.58 -17.54 8.56
C VAL A 39 -2.48 -16.47 8.58
N ILE A 40 -2.71 -15.34 9.24
CA ILE A 40 -1.70 -14.28 9.40
C ILE A 40 -0.46 -14.73 10.17
N ASP A 41 -0.58 -15.72 11.07
CA ASP A 41 0.56 -16.31 11.78
C ASP A 41 1.37 -17.25 10.87
N THR A 42 0.81 -17.65 9.72
CA THR A 42 1.48 -18.47 8.69
C THR A 42 2.22 -17.63 7.64
N ILE A 43 1.96 -16.32 7.58
CA ILE A 43 2.68 -15.37 6.72
C ILE A 43 3.82 -14.80 7.55
N LEU A 44 5.05 -15.28 7.29
CA LEU A 44 6.22 -14.95 8.12
C LEU A 44 6.54 -13.46 8.08
N GLU A 45 6.28 -12.82 6.95
CA GLU A 45 6.53 -11.41 6.69
C GLU A 45 5.67 -10.51 7.61
N LEU A 46 4.47 -10.96 8.02
CA LEU A 46 3.63 -10.26 8.99
C LEU A 46 4.17 -10.29 10.42
N GLN A 47 5.18 -11.12 10.70
CA GLN A 47 5.83 -11.20 12.01
C GLN A 47 7.03 -10.24 12.14
N LYS A 48 7.33 -9.45 11.10
CA LYS A 48 8.44 -8.50 11.13
C LYS A 48 8.24 -7.40 12.18
N PRO A 49 9.31 -6.92 12.83
CA PRO A 49 9.23 -5.85 13.84
C PRO A 49 8.72 -4.50 13.31
N CYS A 50 8.69 -4.27 12.00
CA CYS A 50 8.13 -3.07 11.37
C CYS A 50 6.59 -3.11 11.26
N VAL A 51 5.96 -4.28 11.42
CA VAL A 51 4.52 -4.45 11.19
C VAL A 51 3.73 -4.05 12.42
N ARG A 52 2.72 -3.20 12.24
CA ARG A 52 1.75 -2.84 13.27
C ARG A 52 0.34 -3.08 12.77
N MET A 53 -0.52 -3.58 13.65
CA MET A 53 -1.94 -3.81 13.38
C MET A 53 -2.71 -3.34 14.61
N LYS A 54 -3.72 -2.50 14.43
CA LYS A 54 -4.61 -2.11 15.53
C LYS A 54 -5.51 -3.28 15.94
N ASP A 55 -6.01 -4.02 14.96
CA ASP A 55 -6.90 -5.16 15.15
C ASP A 55 -6.44 -6.36 14.30
N PRO A 56 -5.57 -7.22 14.84
CA PRO A 56 -5.10 -8.41 14.13
C PRO A 56 -6.21 -9.42 13.81
N GLU A 57 -7.33 -9.44 14.54
CA GLU A 57 -8.44 -10.36 14.27
C GLU A 57 -9.20 -9.93 13.02
N ARG A 58 -9.42 -8.62 12.86
CA ARG A 58 -9.95 -8.04 11.63
C ARG A 58 -9.03 -8.29 10.43
N VAL A 59 -7.71 -8.12 10.60
CA VAL A 59 -6.74 -8.41 9.52
C VAL A 59 -6.82 -9.88 9.10
N GLU A 60 -6.87 -10.80 10.06
CA GLU A 60 -7.05 -12.24 9.79
C GLU A 60 -8.34 -12.51 8.99
N GLU A 61 -9.46 -11.88 9.37
CA GLU A 61 -10.74 -12.04 8.67
C GLU A 61 -10.63 -11.55 7.21
N LEU A 62 -10.05 -10.37 7.00
CA LEU A 62 -9.86 -9.79 5.67
C LEU A 62 -8.95 -10.66 4.80
N VAL A 63 -7.78 -11.06 5.31
CA VAL A 63 -6.85 -11.94 4.61
C VAL A 63 -7.51 -13.28 4.27
N CYS A 64 -8.26 -13.89 5.19
CA CYS A 64 -9.02 -15.11 4.90
C CYS A 64 -10.05 -14.92 3.78
N LYS A 65 -10.75 -13.79 3.75
CA LYS A 65 -11.72 -13.47 2.68
C LYS A 65 -11.02 -13.24 1.34
N LEU A 66 -9.87 -12.57 1.33
CA LEU A 66 -9.05 -12.39 0.12
C LEU A 66 -8.60 -13.74 -0.45
N ILE A 67 -8.06 -14.61 0.40
CA ILE A 67 -7.61 -15.97 0.00
C ILE A 67 -8.77 -16.79 -0.55
N LYS A 68 -9.94 -16.77 0.12
CA LYS A 68 -11.14 -17.47 -0.37
C LYS A 68 -11.63 -16.93 -1.72
N GLY A 69 -11.47 -15.64 -1.98
CA GLY A 69 -11.82 -15.04 -3.27
C GLY A 69 -10.82 -15.36 -4.39
N GLY A 70 -9.56 -15.57 -4.03
CA GLY A 70 -8.48 -15.91 -4.93
C GLY A 70 -8.15 -14.80 -5.95
N PRO A 71 -7.25 -15.08 -6.91
CA PRO A 71 -6.77 -14.07 -7.86
C PRO A 71 -7.89 -13.53 -8.77
N LYS A 72 -8.90 -14.34 -9.10
CA LYS A 72 -9.99 -13.94 -10.01
C LYS A 72 -10.86 -12.80 -9.49
N LYS A 73 -10.95 -12.63 -8.16
CA LYS A 73 -11.68 -11.52 -7.52
C LYS A 73 -10.76 -10.36 -7.13
N LEU A 74 -9.44 -10.54 -7.21
CA LEU A 74 -8.48 -9.56 -6.71
C LEU A 74 -8.20 -8.47 -7.75
N GLN A 75 -8.05 -7.25 -7.27
CA GLN A 75 -7.38 -6.12 -7.92
C GLN A 75 -6.47 -5.42 -6.89
N VAL A 76 -5.47 -4.69 -7.39
CA VAL A 76 -4.57 -3.87 -6.58
C VAL A 76 -4.78 -2.41 -6.95
N VAL A 77 -4.89 -1.55 -5.93
CA VAL A 77 -4.88 -0.10 -6.09
C VAL A 77 -3.75 0.44 -5.22
N THR A 78 -2.82 1.17 -5.82
CA THR A 78 -1.61 1.62 -5.14
C THR A 78 -1.29 3.05 -5.51
N ASP A 79 -0.83 3.81 -4.54
CA ASP A 79 -0.04 5.00 -4.80
C ASP A 79 1.35 4.61 -5.37
N PHE A 80 2.14 5.56 -5.88
CA PHE A 80 3.48 5.33 -6.39
C PHE A 80 4.58 5.91 -5.49
N ASP A 81 4.59 7.22 -5.28
CA ASP A 81 5.68 7.92 -4.61
C ASP A 81 5.73 7.56 -3.13
N HIS A 82 6.87 7.06 -2.64
CA HIS A 82 7.04 6.60 -1.26
C HIS A 82 6.14 5.41 -0.85
N THR A 83 5.34 4.85 -1.77
CA THR A 83 4.59 3.59 -1.63
C THR A 83 5.23 2.46 -2.45
N ILE A 84 5.32 2.61 -3.77
CA ILE A 84 6.05 1.70 -4.66
C ILE A 84 7.52 2.10 -4.71
N SER A 85 7.81 3.40 -4.85
CA SER A 85 9.17 3.94 -4.74
C SER A 85 9.58 4.10 -3.28
N ARG A 86 10.86 3.88 -2.97
CA ARG A 86 11.41 4.03 -1.61
C ARG A 86 11.25 5.47 -1.11
N SER A 87 11.17 5.64 0.20
CA SER A 87 11.37 6.97 0.82
C SER A 87 12.84 7.25 1.10
N HIS A 88 13.64 6.20 1.34
CA HIS A 88 15.09 6.34 1.48
C HIS A 88 15.84 5.05 1.15
N PHE A 89 17.13 5.21 0.86
CA PHE A 89 18.10 4.12 0.70
C PHE A 89 19.35 4.45 1.50
N ASN A 90 19.76 3.55 2.40
CA ASN A 90 20.86 3.79 3.34
C ASN A 90 20.72 5.13 4.10
N ARG A 91 19.50 5.46 4.54
CA ARG A 91 19.14 6.71 5.24
C ARG A 91 19.28 7.99 4.41
N LYS A 92 19.57 7.88 3.11
CA LYS A 92 19.51 9.01 2.18
C LYS A 92 18.16 9.03 1.51
N HIS A 93 17.55 10.20 1.44
CA HIS A 93 16.26 10.41 0.78
C HIS A 93 16.29 9.88 -0.66
N CYS A 94 15.21 9.22 -1.08
CA CYS A 94 14.99 8.85 -2.47
C CYS A 94 13.96 9.80 -3.07
N CYS A 95 14.23 10.26 -4.29
CA CYS A 95 13.36 11.19 -5.00
C CYS A 95 11.95 10.62 -5.21
N SER A 96 10.95 11.45 -4.98
CA SER A 96 9.64 11.36 -5.64
C SER A 96 9.76 11.67 -7.14
N THR A 97 8.70 11.39 -7.89
CA THR A 97 8.62 11.69 -9.33
C THR A 97 8.85 13.16 -9.67
N HIS A 98 8.39 14.10 -8.84
CA HIS A 98 8.67 15.53 -9.00
C HIS A 98 10.15 15.84 -8.80
N GLU A 99 10.74 15.27 -7.74
CA GLU A 99 12.14 15.50 -7.39
C GLU A 99 13.12 14.89 -8.41
N VAL A 100 12.72 13.89 -9.20
CA VAL A 100 13.54 13.39 -10.32
C VAL A 100 13.91 14.54 -11.27
N ILE A 101 12.98 15.44 -11.54
CA ILE A 101 13.25 16.62 -12.38
C ILE A 101 13.90 17.71 -11.53
N GLU A 102 13.33 18.07 -10.39
CA GLU A 102 13.78 19.21 -9.58
C GLU A 102 15.21 19.08 -9.03
N SER A 103 15.71 17.86 -8.87
CA SER A 103 17.08 17.59 -8.39
C SER A 103 18.09 17.31 -9.50
N SER A 104 17.66 17.30 -10.76
CA SER A 104 18.53 16.98 -11.88
C SER A 104 19.54 18.09 -12.16
N PRO A 105 20.83 17.76 -12.36
CA PRO A 105 21.86 18.74 -12.70
C PRO A 105 21.67 19.35 -14.09
N ASN A 106 20.78 18.77 -14.92
CA ASN A 106 20.46 19.28 -16.25
C ASN A 106 19.42 20.42 -16.18
N ILE A 107 18.81 20.65 -15.02
CA ILE A 107 17.87 21.75 -14.81
C ILE A 107 18.63 23.00 -14.33
N PRO A 108 18.38 24.19 -14.91
CA PRO A 108 18.98 25.41 -14.42
C PRO A 108 18.69 25.63 -12.93
N GLU A 109 19.74 25.97 -12.16
CA GLU A 109 19.70 26.09 -10.69
C GLU A 109 18.60 27.04 -10.18
N GLU A 110 18.23 28.04 -10.98
CA GLU A 110 17.13 28.96 -10.67
C GLU A 110 15.80 28.23 -10.45
N TYR A 111 15.45 27.25 -11.29
CA TYR A 111 14.20 26.49 -11.16
C TYR A 111 14.24 25.57 -9.94
N CYS A 112 15.39 24.93 -9.68
CA CYS A 112 15.60 24.13 -8.47
C CYS A 112 15.40 24.98 -7.20
N LEU A 113 15.88 26.23 -7.21
CA LEU A 113 15.71 27.16 -6.10
C LEU A 113 14.24 27.60 -5.95
N GLN A 114 13.53 27.82 -7.06
CA GLN A 114 12.09 28.12 -7.03
C GLN A 114 11.28 26.95 -6.44
N ALA A 115 11.53 25.72 -6.91
CA ALA A 115 10.87 24.52 -6.39
C ALA A 115 11.12 24.34 -4.89
N ARG A 116 12.37 24.51 -4.43
CA ARG A 116 12.71 24.45 -2.99
C ARG A 116 11.96 25.49 -2.17
N LYS A 117 11.83 26.73 -2.67
CA LYS A 117 11.06 27.78 -1.98
C LYS A 117 9.58 27.43 -1.87
N LEU A 118 8.99 26.80 -2.90
CA LEU A 118 7.62 26.31 -2.82
C LEU A 118 7.49 25.21 -1.77
N HIS A 119 8.38 24.22 -1.79
CA HIS A 119 8.40 23.16 -0.80
C HIS A 119 8.51 23.73 0.63
N ASP A 120 9.46 24.63 0.89
CA ASP A 120 9.66 25.24 2.22
C ASP A 120 8.43 26.05 2.70
N LYS A 121 7.63 26.58 1.78
CA LYS A 121 6.36 27.28 2.09
C LYS A 121 5.22 26.31 2.38
N PHE A 122 5.00 25.32 1.51
CA PHE A 122 3.77 24.53 1.49
C PHE A 122 3.87 23.21 2.26
N TYR A 123 5.04 22.58 2.31
CA TYR A 123 5.23 21.32 3.04
C TYR A 123 4.87 21.45 4.53
N PRO A 124 5.28 22.52 5.26
CA PRO A 124 4.85 22.71 6.65
C PRO A 124 3.32 22.78 6.82
N ILE A 125 2.59 23.31 5.84
CA ILE A 125 1.13 23.41 5.84
C ILE A 125 0.52 22.02 5.60
N GLU A 126 1.05 21.27 4.62
CA GLU A 126 0.59 19.92 4.29
C GLU A 126 0.59 19.02 5.53
N ILE A 127 1.67 19.08 6.30
CA ILE A 127 1.92 18.17 7.42
C ILE A 127 1.37 18.65 8.76
N ASP A 128 0.84 19.86 8.84
CA ASP A 128 0.35 20.44 10.10
C ASP A 128 -0.91 19.70 10.59
N PRO A 129 -0.90 19.03 11.76
CA PRO A 129 -2.08 18.33 12.27
C PRO A 129 -3.19 19.26 12.77
N HIS A 130 -2.93 20.56 12.89
CA HIS A 130 -3.87 21.56 13.40
C HIS A 130 -4.67 22.28 12.30
N ILE A 131 -4.27 22.14 11.04
CA ILE A 131 -5.00 22.68 9.89
C ILE A 131 -5.93 21.60 9.35
N SER A 132 -7.20 21.94 9.11
CA SER A 132 -8.16 20.99 8.53
C SER A 132 -7.81 20.61 7.09
N THR A 133 -8.27 19.45 6.63
CA THR A 133 -8.06 19.04 5.24
C THR A 133 -8.67 20.05 4.27
N GLU A 134 -9.85 20.58 4.59
CA GLU A 134 -10.58 21.59 3.79
C GLU A 134 -9.77 22.88 3.61
N GLU A 135 -9.05 23.32 4.65
CA GLU A 135 -8.18 24.49 4.60
C GLU A 135 -6.86 24.21 3.86
N LYS A 136 -6.36 22.96 3.90
CA LYS A 136 -5.14 22.56 3.17
C LYS A 136 -5.36 22.43 1.67
N ILE A 137 -6.53 21.98 1.22
CA ILE A 137 -6.82 21.76 -0.21
C ILE A 137 -6.43 22.95 -1.10
N PRO A 138 -6.90 24.20 -0.86
CA PRO A 138 -6.54 25.32 -1.73
C PRO A 138 -5.03 25.62 -1.73
N GLN A 139 -4.33 25.37 -0.61
CA GLN A 139 -2.89 25.53 -0.51
C GLN A 139 -2.15 24.48 -1.35
N MET A 140 -2.62 23.24 -1.37
CA MET A 140 -2.04 22.18 -2.20
C MET A 140 -2.29 22.42 -3.68
N VAL A 141 -3.49 22.90 -4.05
CA VAL A 141 -3.77 23.31 -5.42
C VAL A 141 -2.81 24.41 -5.87
N GLU A 142 -2.58 25.43 -5.03
CA GLU A 142 -1.63 26.50 -5.31
C GLU A 142 -0.20 25.94 -5.45
N TRP A 143 0.24 25.06 -4.55
CA TRP A 143 1.57 24.46 -4.59
C TRP A 143 1.81 23.68 -5.88
N TYR A 144 0.92 22.74 -6.22
CA TYR A 144 1.05 21.94 -7.42
C TYR A 144 0.96 22.79 -8.69
N SER A 145 0.07 23.77 -8.73
CA SER A 145 -0.05 24.68 -9.89
C SER A 145 1.25 25.45 -10.14
N GLN A 146 1.88 25.96 -9.08
CA GLN A 146 3.16 26.67 -9.20
C GLN A 146 4.32 25.72 -9.54
N SER A 147 4.34 24.52 -8.98
CA SER A 147 5.36 23.50 -9.29
C SER A 147 5.28 23.05 -10.74
N HIS A 148 4.07 22.80 -11.25
CA HIS A 148 3.84 22.48 -12.66
C HIS A 148 4.24 23.64 -13.59
N ALA A 149 3.99 24.89 -13.22
CA ALA A 149 4.42 26.05 -14.00
C ALA A 149 5.95 26.16 -14.09
N ILE A 150 6.67 25.81 -13.02
CA ILE A 150 8.14 25.71 -13.02
C ILE A 150 8.59 24.62 -14.01
N LEU A 151 7.97 23.44 -13.97
CA LEU A 151 8.29 22.33 -14.88
C LEU A 151 8.07 22.69 -16.35
N VAL A 152 6.99 23.39 -16.68
CA VAL A 152 6.75 23.90 -18.05
C VAL A 152 7.85 24.88 -18.46
N SER A 153 8.35 25.69 -17.52
CA SER A 153 9.34 26.73 -17.81
C SER A 153 10.78 26.22 -17.86
N CYS A 154 11.07 25.04 -17.29
CA CYS A 154 12.45 24.57 -17.10
C CYS A 154 13.09 23.95 -18.35
N GLY A 155 12.34 23.80 -19.45
CA GLY A 155 12.86 23.39 -20.74
C GLY A 155 13.21 21.90 -20.84
N VAL A 156 12.64 21.06 -20.00
CA VAL A 156 12.81 19.60 -20.10
C VAL A 156 12.01 19.08 -21.28
N GLU A 157 12.64 18.23 -22.07
CA GLU A 157 11.99 17.55 -23.18
C GLU A 157 11.67 16.10 -22.81
N LYS A 158 10.66 15.53 -23.47
CA LYS A 158 10.24 14.15 -23.24
C LYS A 158 11.39 13.14 -23.41
N HIS A 159 12.32 13.43 -24.33
CA HIS A 159 13.44 12.54 -24.63
C HIS A 159 14.48 12.49 -23.51
N ASP A 160 14.46 13.43 -22.56
CA ASP A 160 15.37 13.47 -21.41
C ASP A 160 14.98 12.49 -20.30
N PHE A 161 13.70 12.08 -20.23
CA PHE A 161 13.16 11.32 -19.10
C PHE A 161 13.93 10.03 -18.77
N PRO A 162 14.34 9.18 -19.74
CA PRO A 162 15.11 7.98 -19.43
C PRO A 162 16.42 8.32 -18.71
N LYS A 163 17.08 9.40 -19.11
CA LYS A 163 18.32 9.86 -18.49
C LYS A 163 18.06 10.50 -17.12
N LEU A 164 17.03 11.34 -17.00
CA LEU A 164 16.64 11.94 -15.72
C LEU A 164 16.34 10.87 -14.67
N VAL A 165 15.58 9.84 -15.03
CA VAL A 165 15.30 8.70 -14.14
C VAL A 165 16.59 7.98 -13.78
N ALA A 166 17.42 7.62 -14.76
CA ALA A 166 18.65 6.87 -14.54
C ALA A 166 19.69 7.61 -13.67
N ASP A 167 19.78 8.94 -13.81
CA ASP A 167 20.71 9.78 -13.06
C ASP A 167 20.18 10.19 -11.67
N SER A 168 18.88 9.97 -11.40
CA SER A 168 18.24 10.35 -10.13
C SER A 168 18.44 9.32 -9.02
N SER A 169 17.94 9.66 -7.82
CA SER A 169 17.92 8.73 -6.67
C SER A 169 16.61 7.96 -6.52
N ILE A 170 15.71 8.02 -7.51
CA ILE A 170 14.46 7.24 -7.47
C ILE A 170 14.78 5.75 -7.48
N MET A 171 14.15 4.99 -6.60
CA MET A 171 14.35 3.55 -6.47
C MET A 171 13.03 2.89 -6.10
N LEU A 172 12.76 1.69 -6.62
CA LEU A 172 11.62 0.90 -6.16
C LEU A 172 11.95 0.19 -4.83
N ARG A 173 10.92 -0.09 -4.02
CA ARG A 173 11.06 -0.98 -2.85
C ARG A 173 11.55 -2.35 -3.27
N ASP A 174 12.33 -2.99 -2.40
CA ASP A 174 12.80 -4.37 -2.65
C ASP A 174 11.61 -5.30 -2.81
N GLY A 175 11.63 -6.14 -3.85
CA GLY A 175 10.55 -7.08 -4.15
C GLY A 175 9.42 -6.53 -5.03
N CYS A 176 9.54 -5.29 -5.55
CA CYS A 176 8.60 -4.77 -6.56
C CYS A 176 8.58 -5.60 -7.86
N GLU A 177 9.74 -6.09 -8.33
CA GLU A 177 9.81 -6.99 -9.49
C GLU A 177 8.91 -8.23 -9.29
N SER A 178 9.14 -8.96 -8.19
CA SER A 178 8.33 -10.13 -7.82
C SER A 178 6.85 -9.79 -7.64
N LEU A 179 6.53 -8.63 -7.07
CA LEU A 179 5.15 -8.16 -6.91
C LEU A 179 4.46 -8.04 -8.27
N PHE A 180 5.05 -7.26 -9.17
CA PHE A 180 4.42 -6.94 -10.44
C PHE A 180 4.44 -8.13 -11.42
N GLU A 181 5.46 -8.97 -11.41
CA GLU A 181 5.49 -10.24 -12.15
C GLU A 181 4.34 -11.16 -11.71
N MET A 182 4.16 -11.39 -10.40
CA MET A 182 3.06 -12.23 -9.89
C MET A 182 1.69 -11.65 -10.27
N LEU A 183 1.51 -10.33 -10.17
CA LEU A 183 0.26 -9.68 -10.56
C LEU A 183 0.00 -9.84 -12.07
N HIS A 184 1.04 -9.72 -12.89
CA HIS A 184 0.97 -9.87 -14.34
C HIS A 184 0.64 -11.31 -14.76
N GLU A 185 1.37 -12.29 -14.25
CA GLU A 185 1.17 -13.72 -14.57
C GLU A 185 -0.26 -14.19 -14.28
N HIS A 186 -0.85 -13.67 -13.20
CA HIS A 186 -2.22 -13.99 -12.79
C HIS A 186 -3.28 -13.02 -13.32
N GLN A 187 -2.91 -12.10 -14.20
CA GLN A 187 -3.80 -11.13 -14.86
C GLN A 187 -4.63 -10.35 -13.82
N ILE A 188 -3.99 -9.92 -12.73
CA ILE A 188 -4.60 -9.11 -11.67
C ILE A 188 -4.50 -7.64 -12.09
N PRO A 189 -5.63 -6.93 -12.28
CA PRO A 189 -5.61 -5.52 -12.61
C PRO A 189 -4.92 -4.72 -11.49
N THR A 190 -4.00 -3.84 -11.89
CA THR A 190 -3.24 -2.99 -10.96
C THR A 190 -3.41 -1.54 -11.36
N LEU A 191 -4.12 -0.77 -10.54
CA LEU A 191 -4.22 0.68 -10.70
C LEU A 191 -3.13 1.36 -9.90
N VAL A 192 -2.24 2.07 -10.57
CA VAL A 192 -1.30 3.00 -9.94
C VAL A 192 -1.92 4.40 -10.02
N PHE A 193 -2.33 4.95 -8.88
CA PHE A 193 -2.99 6.24 -8.77
C PHE A 193 -2.14 7.21 -7.95
N SER A 194 -1.37 8.02 -8.67
CA SER A 194 -0.32 8.87 -8.12
C SER A 194 -0.65 10.34 -8.28
N ALA A 195 -0.42 11.14 -7.24
CA ALA A 195 -0.41 12.60 -7.35
C ALA A 195 0.92 13.14 -7.95
N GLY A 196 1.88 12.27 -8.24
CA GLY A 196 3.14 12.58 -8.89
C GLY A 196 3.03 12.90 -10.39
N LEU A 197 4.16 12.77 -11.07
CA LEU A 197 4.30 13.00 -12.52
C LEU A 197 4.15 11.70 -13.31
N GLY A 198 3.06 11.62 -14.09
CA GLY A 198 2.66 10.50 -14.95
C GLY A 198 3.79 9.89 -15.76
N ASP A 199 4.40 10.72 -16.60
CA ASP A 199 5.41 10.28 -17.55
C ASP A 199 6.69 9.79 -16.88
N ILE A 200 7.09 10.40 -15.75
CA ILE A 200 8.26 10.00 -14.96
C ILE A 200 8.01 8.69 -14.21
N LEU A 201 6.81 8.48 -13.64
CA LEU A 201 6.52 7.24 -12.93
C LEU A 201 6.51 6.02 -13.86
N GLU A 202 5.96 6.18 -15.07
CA GLU A 202 5.98 5.11 -16.07
C GLU A 202 7.40 4.84 -16.54
N GLU A 203 8.20 5.89 -16.75
CA GLU A 203 9.60 5.73 -17.15
C GLU A 203 10.44 5.08 -16.05
N ALA A 204 10.21 5.40 -14.78
CA ALA A 204 10.81 4.72 -13.64
C ALA A 204 10.44 3.23 -13.63
N LEU A 205 9.16 2.88 -13.80
CA LEU A 205 8.74 1.49 -13.88
C LEU A 205 9.39 0.75 -15.06
N ARG A 206 9.55 1.39 -16.23
CA ARG A 206 10.26 0.80 -17.38
C ARG A 206 11.74 0.59 -17.09
N HIS A 207 12.39 1.57 -16.50
CA HIS A 207 13.80 1.53 -16.12
C HIS A 207 14.10 0.34 -15.20
N PHE A 208 13.21 0.07 -14.24
CA PHE A 208 13.31 -1.06 -13.30
C PHE A 208 12.61 -2.34 -13.79
N HIS A 209 12.28 -2.45 -15.07
CA HIS A 209 11.61 -3.63 -15.67
C HIS A 209 10.30 -4.05 -14.96
N CYS A 210 9.61 -3.10 -14.33
CA CYS A 210 8.40 -3.31 -13.54
C CYS A 210 7.12 -2.79 -14.22
N HIS A 211 7.19 -2.42 -15.50
CA HIS A 211 6.05 -1.89 -16.24
C HIS A 211 5.33 -2.99 -17.05
N PHE A 212 4.18 -3.47 -16.58
CA PHE A 212 3.46 -4.58 -17.18
C PHE A 212 2.10 -4.19 -17.81
N PRO A 213 1.62 -4.92 -18.84
CA PRO A 213 0.36 -4.61 -19.55
C PRO A 213 -0.94 -4.62 -18.71
N ASN A 214 -0.96 -5.28 -17.55
CA ASN A 214 -2.12 -5.31 -16.64
C ASN A 214 -2.19 -4.08 -15.71
N MET A 215 -1.21 -3.18 -15.82
CA MET A 215 -1.17 -1.94 -15.06
C MET A 215 -1.97 -0.85 -15.77
N MET A 216 -2.62 -0.03 -14.98
CA MET A 216 -3.36 1.15 -15.42
C MET A 216 -2.91 2.32 -14.54
N PHE A 217 -2.80 3.49 -15.15
CA PHE A 217 -2.17 4.64 -14.51
C PHE A 217 -3.12 5.83 -14.51
N VAL A 218 -3.21 6.49 -13.35
CA VAL A 218 -3.90 7.76 -13.19
C VAL A 218 -2.95 8.68 -12.44
N SER A 219 -2.53 9.77 -13.09
CA SER A 219 -1.55 10.71 -12.54
C SER A 219 -1.53 12.02 -13.31
N ASN A 220 -0.69 12.97 -12.92
CA ASN A 220 -0.51 14.24 -13.62
C ASN A 220 0.40 14.02 -14.84
N TYR A 221 -0.21 13.79 -16.01
CA TYR A 221 0.53 13.63 -17.26
C TYR A 221 0.87 14.97 -17.89
N MET A 222 2.10 15.09 -18.37
CA MET A 222 2.54 16.24 -19.11
C MET A 222 1.91 16.27 -20.51
N GLN A 223 1.68 17.48 -21.00
CA GLN A 223 1.32 17.77 -22.37
C GLN A 223 2.56 18.27 -23.11
N PHE A 224 2.79 17.70 -24.30
CA PHE A 224 3.96 18.01 -25.13
C PHE A 224 3.52 18.65 -26.46
N ASP A 225 4.35 19.53 -27.01
CA ASP A 225 4.25 20.01 -28.40
C ASP A 225 4.82 19.00 -29.41
N GLU A 226 4.93 19.38 -30.68
CA GLU A 226 5.43 18.52 -31.76
C GLU A 226 6.93 18.25 -31.63
N GLU A 227 7.67 19.18 -31.04
CA GLU A 227 9.10 19.12 -30.78
C GLU A 227 9.44 18.30 -29.53
N GLY A 228 8.47 18.06 -28.65
CA GLY A 228 8.63 17.27 -27.42
C GLY A 228 8.88 18.10 -26.16
N ASN A 229 8.67 19.42 -26.22
CA ASN A 229 8.75 20.31 -25.06
C ASN A 229 7.47 20.23 -24.23
N ILE A 230 7.61 20.38 -22.92
CA ILE A 230 6.46 20.45 -22.01
C ILE A 230 5.75 21.79 -22.20
N VAL A 231 4.45 21.76 -22.54
CA VAL A 231 3.62 22.96 -22.70
C VAL A 231 2.50 23.07 -21.65
N GLY A 232 2.33 22.03 -20.82
CA GLY A 232 1.31 22.01 -19.79
C GLY A 232 1.09 20.61 -19.21
N PHE A 233 -0.06 20.43 -18.58
CA PHE A 233 -0.51 19.15 -18.00
C PHE A 233 -1.91 18.79 -18.53
N LYS A 234 -2.16 17.50 -18.70
CA LYS A 234 -3.42 16.97 -19.21
C LYS A 234 -4.44 16.80 -18.09
N GLY A 235 -5.70 17.10 -18.39
CA GLY A 235 -6.82 16.81 -17.50
C GLY A 235 -6.85 17.68 -16.25
N GLU A 236 -7.51 17.17 -15.22
CA GLU A 236 -7.62 17.85 -13.92
C GLU A 236 -6.43 17.51 -13.02
N LEU A 237 -5.95 18.51 -12.28
CA LEU A 237 -4.86 18.34 -11.33
C LEU A 237 -5.21 17.30 -10.26
N ILE A 238 -4.30 16.37 -10.02
CA ILE A 238 -4.35 15.41 -8.93
C ILE A 238 -3.32 15.82 -7.86
N HIS A 239 -3.76 15.96 -6.62
CA HIS A 239 -2.93 16.20 -5.44
C HIS A 239 -3.33 15.20 -4.33
N MET A 240 -2.61 15.21 -3.20
CA MET A 240 -2.81 14.21 -2.14
C MET A 240 -4.21 14.17 -1.50
N TYR A 241 -5.06 15.20 -1.68
CA TYR A 241 -6.38 15.29 -1.04
C TYR A 241 -7.56 15.14 -2.02
N ASN A 242 -7.31 14.87 -3.30
CA ASN A 242 -8.37 14.66 -4.28
C ASN A 242 -8.23 13.34 -5.06
N LYS A 243 -7.43 12.39 -4.56
CA LYS A 243 -7.32 11.04 -5.13
C LYS A 243 -8.62 10.26 -4.96
N ASN A 244 -9.59 10.47 -5.83
CA ASN A 244 -10.87 9.76 -5.83
C ASN A 244 -11.21 9.21 -7.23
N GLN A 245 -12.23 8.36 -7.32
CA GLN A 245 -12.55 7.68 -8.60
C GLN A 245 -13.06 8.61 -9.71
N CYS A 246 -13.35 9.90 -9.46
CA CYS A 246 -13.71 10.83 -10.54
C CYS A 246 -12.59 10.94 -11.58
N HIS A 247 -11.33 10.76 -11.16
CA HIS A 247 -10.18 10.74 -12.07
C HIS A 247 -10.07 9.42 -12.86
N VAL A 248 -10.76 8.37 -12.44
CA VAL A 248 -10.74 7.04 -13.07
C VAL A 248 -11.88 6.94 -14.08
N SER A 249 -11.77 7.66 -15.19
CA SER A 249 -12.83 7.75 -16.21
C SER A 249 -12.71 6.72 -17.35
N SER A 250 -11.93 5.65 -17.20
CA SER A 250 -11.71 4.68 -18.28
C SER A 250 -12.77 3.56 -18.30
N PRO A 251 -13.58 3.43 -19.37
CA PRO A 251 -14.50 2.29 -19.52
C PRO A 251 -13.77 0.93 -19.54
N ALA A 252 -12.53 0.92 -20.07
CA ALA A 252 -11.70 -0.27 -20.10
C ALA A 252 -11.30 -0.71 -18.67
N TYR A 253 -10.95 0.25 -17.81
CA TYR A 253 -10.70 -0.02 -16.39
C TYR A 253 -11.94 -0.63 -15.74
N HIS A 254 -13.09 0.05 -15.82
CA HIS A 254 -14.33 -0.41 -15.20
C HIS A 254 -14.72 -1.83 -15.63
N GLN A 255 -14.52 -2.16 -16.90
CA GLN A 255 -14.78 -3.50 -17.42
C GLN A 255 -13.78 -4.53 -16.87
N ALA A 256 -12.49 -4.19 -16.78
CA ALA A 256 -11.45 -5.06 -16.25
C ALA A 256 -11.64 -5.39 -14.76
N VAL A 257 -12.19 -4.43 -13.99
CA VAL A 257 -12.35 -4.55 -12.52
C VAL A 257 -13.77 -4.88 -12.06
N LYS A 258 -14.72 -5.07 -12.98
CA LYS A 258 -16.14 -5.30 -12.69
C LYS A 258 -16.39 -6.46 -11.71
N GLU A 259 -15.70 -7.58 -11.93
CA GLU A 259 -15.80 -8.79 -11.11
C GLU A 259 -14.70 -8.86 -10.02
N ARG A 260 -13.82 -7.86 -9.96
CA ARG A 260 -12.69 -7.80 -9.03
C ARG A 260 -13.09 -7.13 -7.72
N THR A 261 -13.99 -7.74 -6.96
CA THR A 261 -14.57 -7.12 -5.75
C THR A 261 -13.65 -7.10 -4.53
N ASN A 262 -12.50 -7.76 -4.59
CA ASN A 262 -11.52 -7.81 -3.51
C ASN A 262 -10.32 -6.91 -3.85
N ILE A 263 -9.95 -6.03 -2.93
CA ILE A 263 -8.96 -4.97 -3.17
C ILE A 263 -7.83 -5.05 -2.15
N LEU A 264 -6.60 -5.01 -2.65
CA LEU A 264 -5.43 -4.66 -1.87
C LEU A 264 -5.10 -3.19 -2.14
N LEU A 265 -5.27 -2.35 -1.11
CA LEU A 265 -4.99 -0.92 -1.18
C LEU A 265 -3.64 -0.63 -0.53
N LEU A 266 -2.73 0.00 -1.28
CA LEU A 266 -1.40 0.39 -0.81
C LEU A 266 -1.26 1.91 -0.90
N GLY A 267 -0.76 2.53 0.17
CA GLY A 267 -0.50 3.97 0.20
C GLY A 267 0.44 4.35 1.33
N ASP A 268 1.03 5.52 1.27
CA ASP A 268 1.90 6.06 2.33
C ASP A 268 1.28 7.28 3.00
N SER A 269 0.18 7.82 2.48
CA SER A 269 -0.53 8.98 3.01
C SER A 269 -1.97 8.64 3.40
N LEU A 270 -2.59 9.48 4.24
CA LEU A 270 -4.00 9.31 4.59
C LEU A 270 -4.94 9.58 3.39
N GLY A 271 -4.53 10.41 2.44
CA GLY A 271 -5.31 10.71 1.24
C GLY A 271 -5.44 9.51 0.29
N ASP A 272 -4.52 8.55 0.37
CA ASP A 272 -4.58 7.32 -0.44
C ASP A 272 -5.77 6.42 -0.08
N LEU A 273 -6.34 6.60 1.11
CA LEU A 273 -7.56 5.88 1.52
C LEU A 273 -8.76 6.25 0.64
N ASP A 274 -8.74 7.44 0.04
CA ASP A 274 -9.81 7.94 -0.81
C ASP A 274 -9.71 7.44 -2.26
N MET A 275 -8.65 6.72 -2.64
CA MET A 275 -8.50 6.15 -3.99
C MET A 275 -9.66 5.20 -4.35
N LEU A 276 -10.36 4.68 -3.34
CA LEU A 276 -11.52 3.80 -3.48
C LEU A 276 -12.86 4.53 -3.29
N THR A 277 -12.84 5.83 -3.01
CA THR A 277 -14.03 6.67 -2.85
C THR A 277 -14.65 6.92 -4.22
N GLY A 278 -15.77 6.24 -4.48
CA GLY A 278 -16.49 6.26 -5.76
C GLY A 278 -17.23 4.96 -6.04
N SER A 279 -18.00 4.94 -7.13
CA SER A 279 -18.95 3.86 -7.45
C SER A 279 -18.27 2.62 -8.05
N GLN A 280 -17.57 1.85 -7.21
CA GLN A 280 -17.19 0.47 -7.52
C GLN A 280 -17.70 -0.48 -6.43
N LYS A 281 -18.15 -1.67 -6.82
CA LYS A 281 -18.57 -2.70 -5.87
C LYS A 281 -17.35 -3.25 -5.13
N GLN A 282 -17.31 -3.05 -3.82
CA GLN A 282 -16.24 -3.52 -2.93
C GLN A 282 -16.81 -4.56 -1.95
N GLU A 283 -16.26 -5.78 -1.95
CA GLU A 283 -16.63 -6.83 -0.98
C GLU A 283 -15.61 -6.91 0.16
N VAL A 284 -14.31 -6.84 -0.18
CA VAL A 284 -13.21 -6.95 0.78
C VAL A 284 -12.14 -5.94 0.40
N VAL A 285 -11.71 -5.13 1.35
CA VAL A 285 -10.59 -4.18 1.16
C VAL A 285 -9.62 -4.37 2.31
N LEU A 286 -8.38 -4.73 1.98
CA LEU A 286 -7.27 -4.74 2.94
C LEU A 286 -6.37 -3.53 2.65
N ARG A 287 -6.21 -2.65 3.64
CA ARG A 287 -5.44 -1.41 3.53
C ARG A 287 -4.09 -1.57 4.20
N ILE A 288 -3.03 -1.32 3.44
CA ILE A 288 -1.64 -1.37 3.91
C ILE A 288 -1.02 0.02 3.77
N GLY A 289 -0.66 0.62 4.90
CA GLY A 289 -0.07 1.96 4.98
C GLY A 289 1.44 1.90 5.21
N PHE A 290 2.23 2.57 4.38
CA PHE A 290 3.67 2.74 4.58
C PHE A 290 3.94 4.01 5.40
N LEU A 291 4.32 3.87 6.67
CA LEU A 291 4.65 5.01 7.52
C LEU A 291 6.16 5.28 7.51
N ASN A 292 6.57 6.13 6.57
CA ASN A 292 7.97 6.38 6.25
C ASN A 292 8.67 7.41 7.15
N SER A 293 7.93 8.33 7.76
CA SER A 293 8.50 9.43 8.55
C SER A 293 7.54 9.87 9.67
N ARG A 294 8.08 10.61 10.65
CA ARG A 294 7.33 11.11 11.83
C ARG A 294 6.50 10.01 12.51
N ILE A 295 7.11 8.83 12.65
CA ILE A 295 6.43 7.61 13.06
C ILE A 295 5.68 7.80 14.38
N GLU A 296 6.34 8.35 15.40
CA GLU A 296 5.73 8.53 16.72
C GLU A 296 4.49 9.42 16.69
N GLU A 297 4.54 10.51 15.92
CA GLU A 297 3.46 11.49 15.78
C GLU A 297 2.27 10.92 15.00
N ARG A 298 2.54 10.24 13.87
CA ARG A 298 1.53 9.84 12.89
C ARG A 298 0.95 8.45 13.12
N LEU A 299 1.67 7.56 13.81
CA LEU A 299 1.26 6.17 14.00
C LEU A 299 -0.18 6.00 14.55
N PRO A 300 -0.66 6.80 15.53
CA PRO A 300 -2.03 6.68 16.02
C PRO A 300 -3.07 6.90 14.90
N GLN A 301 -2.87 7.89 14.04
CA GLN A 301 -3.77 8.16 12.91
C GLN A 301 -3.70 7.04 11.87
N TYR A 302 -2.52 6.52 11.58
CA TYR A 302 -2.36 5.43 10.62
C TYR A 302 -3.02 4.14 11.10
N LEU A 303 -2.83 3.77 12.37
CA LEU A 303 -3.47 2.59 12.98
C LEU A 303 -4.99 2.68 13.03
N ASN A 304 -5.55 3.89 13.03
CA ASN A 304 -7.00 4.08 13.01
C ASN A 304 -7.60 3.89 11.62
N ASN A 305 -6.81 4.06 10.56
CA ASN A 305 -7.31 4.14 9.18
C ASN A 305 -6.81 3.01 8.26
N PHE A 306 -5.62 2.48 8.50
CA PHE A 306 -5.06 1.32 7.80
C PHE A 306 -5.22 0.05 8.63
N ASP A 307 -5.46 -1.09 7.97
CA ASP A 307 -5.57 -2.38 8.64
C ASP A 307 -4.17 -2.89 9.05
N ILE A 308 -3.15 -2.66 8.20
CA ILE A 308 -1.73 -2.95 8.46
C ILE A 308 -0.92 -1.68 8.23
N VAL A 309 -0.03 -1.34 9.18
CA VAL A 309 0.93 -0.23 9.05
C VAL A 309 2.34 -0.78 9.05
N LEU A 310 3.14 -0.38 8.07
CA LEU A 310 4.55 -0.76 7.90
C LEU A 310 5.43 0.41 8.30
N LEU A 311 6.14 0.28 9.41
CA LEU A 311 7.03 1.31 9.94
C LEU A 311 8.37 1.28 9.24
N ASP A 312 8.69 2.34 8.50
CA ASP A 312 9.95 2.50 7.78
C ASP A 312 10.39 1.24 6.99
N ASP A 313 9.43 0.57 6.35
CA ASP A 313 9.70 -0.61 5.54
C ASP A 313 9.97 -0.21 4.10
N GLN A 314 11.20 -0.44 3.62
CA GLN A 314 11.63 -0.17 2.25
C GLN A 314 11.50 -1.40 1.33
N THR A 315 10.65 -2.36 1.70
CA THR A 315 10.40 -3.63 0.99
C THR A 315 8.91 -3.83 0.68
N MET A 316 8.62 -4.71 -0.28
CA MET A 316 7.29 -5.22 -0.61
C MET A 316 7.02 -6.60 0.01
N ASP A 317 7.85 -7.04 0.96
CA ASP A 317 7.81 -8.41 1.47
C ASP A 317 6.46 -8.78 2.10
N VAL A 318 5.87 -7.88 2.88
CA VAL A 318 4.55 -8.12 3.50
C VAL A 318 3.47 -8.27 2.45
N VAL A 319 3.47 -7.37 1.46
CA VAL A 319 2.53 -7.39 0.33
C VAL A 319 2.68 -8.68 -0.46
N ASN A 320 3.92 -9.05 -0.79
CA ASN A 320 4.26 -10.29 -1.50
C ASN A 320 3.88 -11.55 -0.70
N GLY A 321 4.10 -11.56 0.61
CA GLY A 321 3.73 -12.67 1.49
C GLY A 321 2.22 -12.90 1.54
N ILE A 322 1.44 -11.83 1.62
CA ILE A 322 -0.03 -11.88 1.53
C ILE A 322 -0.45 -12.33 0.13
N LEU A 323 0.11 -11.74 -0.93
CA LEU A 323 -0.26 -12.03 -2.31
C LEU A 323 -0.03 -13.51 -2.65
N ARG A 324 1.10 -14.08 -2.22
CA ARG A 324 1.39 -15.52 -2.37
C ARG A 324 0.30 -16.40 -1.78
N LYS A 325 -0.24 -16.06 -0.60
CA LYS A 325 -1.35 -16.82 0.01
C LYS A 325 -2.67 -16.69 -0.74
N ILE A 326 -2.89 -15.56 -1.41
CA ILE A 326 -4.12 -15.34 -2.18
C ILE A 326 -4.06 -16.12 -3.51
N ILE A 327 -2.88 -16.22 -4.11
CA ILE A 327 -2.68 -16.82 -5.42
C ILE A 327 -2.49 -18.35 -5.37
N TYR A 328 -1.71 -18.85 -4.39
CA TYR A 328 -1.28 -20.25 -4.29
C TYR A 328 -1.84 -20.95 -3.05
#